data_AF-A0A7H4PL76-F1
#
_entry.id   AF-A0A7H4PL76-F1
#
_cell.length_a   1.000
_cell.length_b   1.000
_cell.length_c   1.000
_cell.angle_alpha   90.00
_cell.angle_beta   90.00
_cell.angle_gamma   90.00
#
_symmetry.space_group_name_H-M   'P 1'
#
loop_
_entity.id
_entity.type
_entity.pdbx_description
1 polymer ?
#
loop_
_entity_poly.entity_id
_entity_poly.type
_entity_poly.pdbx_seq_one_letter_code
_entity_poly.pdbx_strand_id
1 'polypeptide(L)'
;MTTSNPDIQPAVQHSAQVAIAGAGPVGLTIANYLGQMGVSVVLIEKLESLIDYPRAIGIDDEALRAMQAVGLVDNVLPHTTPWHAMRFLTPKGRCFADIQPMTDEFGWSRRNAFIQPQVDAVLYDGLSRFPPRALPVFPRSRGL
;
A
#
# COMPACT_ATOMS: atom_id res chain seq x y z
N MET A 1 -6.70 -44.93 8.14
CA MET A 1 -6.08 -43.59 8.08
C MET A 1 -5.70 -43.32 6.63
N THR A 2 -6.60 -42.70 5.86
CA THR A 2 -6.30 -42.22 4.50
C THR A 2 -5.72 -40.83 4.63
N THR A 3 -4.42 -40.68 4.41
CA THR A 3 -3.81 -39.38 4.19
C THR A 3 -4.30 -38.86 2.85
N SER A 4 -5.27 -37.96 2.85
CA SER A 4 -5.60 -37.16 1.67
C SER A 4 -4.37 -36.32 1.35
N ASN A 5 -3.66 -36.73 0.29
CA ASN A 5 -2.63 -35.88 -0.31
C ASN A 5 -3.34 -34.55 -0.64
N PRO A 6 -2.87 -33.38 -0.15
CA PRO A 6 -3.49 -32.13 -0.55
C PRO A 6 -3.48 -32.09 -2.09
N ASP A 7 -4.57 -31.65 -2.71
CA ASP A 7 -4.63 -31.38 -4.15
C ASP A 7 -3.57 -30.33 -4.48
N ILE A 8 -2.35 -30.79 -4.76
CA ILE A 8 -1.29 -29.96 -5.32
C ILE A 8 -1.69 -29.78 -6.77
N GLN A 9 -2.41 -28.68 -7.03
CA GLN A 9 -2.68 -28.22 -8.38
C GLN A 9 -1.36 -28.20 -9.17
N PRO A 10 -1.38 -28.52 -10.48
CA PRO A 10 -0.19 -28.44 -11.31
C PRO A 10 0.43 -27.06 -11.12
N ALA A 11 1.73 -27.03 -10.78
CA ALA A 11 2.43 -25.79 -10.49
C ALA A 11 2.31 -24.85 -11.69
N VAL A 12 1.55 -23.77 -11.54
CA VAL A 12 1.51 -22.71 -12.56
C VAL A 12 2.89 -22.07 -12.57
N GLN A 13 3.61 -22.24 -13.68
CA GLN A 13 4.94 -21.65 -13.87
C GLN A 13 4.77 -20.15 -14.14
N HIS A 14 5.01 -19.32 -13.12
CA HIS A 14 5.13 -17.89 -13.29
C HIS A 14 6.59 -17.53 -13.63
N SER A 15 6.81 -16.80 -14.71
CA SER A 15 8.11 -16.23 -15.05
C SER A 15 8.11 -14.73 -14.78
N ALA A 16 8.97 -14.30 -13.86
CA ALA A 16 9.19 -12.90 -13.50
C ALA A 16 10.66 -12.65 -13.18
N GLN A 17 11.10 -11.41 -13.28
CA GLN A 17 12.44 -11.00 -12.83
C GLN A 17 12.47 -10.82 -11.31
N VAL A 18 11.34 -10.41 -10.72
CA VAL A 18 11.19 -10.17 -9.28
C VAL A 18 9.90 -10.81 -8.79
N ALA A 19 9.97 -11.50 -7.65
CA ALA A 19 8.80 -11.93 -6.90
C ALA A 19 8.68 -11.08 -5.62
N ILE A 20 7.49 -10.53 -5.37
CA ILE A 20 7.17 -9.75 -4.17
C ILE A 20 6.18 -10.57 -3.34
N ALA A 21 6.54 -10.84 -2.08
CA ALA A 21 5.66 -11.51 -1.13
C ALA A 21 4.98 -10.47 -0.23
N GLY A 22 3.67 -10.27 -0.44
CA GLY A 22 2.79 -9.39 0.31
C GLY A 22 2.29 -8.20 -0.52
N ALA A 23 0.97 -8.07 -0.65
CA ALA A 23 0.29 -6.93 -1.29
C ALA A 23 -0.11 -5.85 -0.26
N GLY A 24 0.75 -5.59 0.72
CA GLY A 24 0.62 -4.43 1.62
C GLY A 24 1.17 -3.15 0.98
N PRO A 25 1.09 -2.00 1.69
CA PRO A 25 1.54 -0.71 1.18
C PRO A 25 2.96 -0.74 0.59
N VAL A 26 3.89 -1.41 1.28
CA VAL A 26 5.30 -1.55 0.84
C VAL A 26 5.41 -2.36 -0.46
N GLY A 27 4.75 -3.52 -0.52
CA GLY A 27 4.78 -4.40 -1.69
C GLY A 27 4.13 -3.79 -2.92
N LEU A 28 2.99 -3.12 -2.73
CA LEU A 28 2.30 -2.38 -3.78
C LEU A 28 3.12 -1.18 -4.29
N THR A 29 3.80 -0.46 -3.38
CA THR A 29 4.68 0.66 -3.75
C THR A 29 5.85 0.19 -4.60
N ILE A 30 6.58 -0.84 -4.18
CA ILE A 30 7.73 -1.34 -4.94
C ILE A 30 7.30 -2.00 -6.26
N ALA A 31 6.14 -2.67 -6.30
CA ALA A 31 5.58 -3.20 -7.55
C ALA A 31 5.30 -2.09 -8.57
N ASN A 32 4.76 -0.95 -8.13
CA ASN A 32 4.55 0.21 -9.02
C ASN A 32 5.86 0.80 -9.53
N TYR A 33 6.87 0.96 -8.66
CA TYR A 33 8.20 1.43 -9.07
C TYR A 33 8.83 0.53 -10.12
N LEU A 34 8.87 -0.78 -9.86
CA LEU A 34 9.46 -1.76 -10.77
C LEU A 34 8.68 -1.85 -12.10
N GLY A 35 7.35 -1.73 -12.05
CA GLY A 35 6.49 -1.66 -13.22
C GLY A 35 6.82 -0.47 -14.12
N GLN A 36 7.04 0.73 -13.55
CA GLN A 36 7.47 1.90 -14.31
C GLN A 36 8.84 1.72 -14.99
N MET A 37 9.72 0.93 -14.37
CA MET A 37 11.04 0.60 -14.94
C MET A 37 10.97 -0.53 -15.99
N GLY A 38 9.79 -1.06 -16.28
CA GLY A 38 9.61 -2.19 -17.21
C GLY A 38 10.09 -3.53 -16.67
N VAL A 39 10.32 -3.64 -15.35
CA VAL A 39 10.74 -4.88 -14.70
C VAL A 39 9.53 -5.80 -14.52
N SER A 40 9.66 -7.05 -14.96
CA SER A 40 8.63 -8.07 -14.77
C SER A 40 8.56 -8.50 -13.31
N VAL A 41 7.42 -8.25 -12.68
CA VAL A 41 7.15 -8.52 -11.26
C VAL A 41 6.01 -9.51 -11.14
N VAL A 42 6.09 -10.47 -10.22
CA VAL A 42 4.93 -11.22 -9.71
C VAL A 42 4.67 -10.81 -8.25
N LEU A 43 3.43 -10.45 -7.94
CA LEU A 43 3.00 -10.10 -6.58
C LEU A 43 2.22 -11.28 -5.99
N ILE A 44 2.57 -11.71 -4.79
CA ILE A 44 1.98 -12.88 -4.14
C ILE A 44 1.38 -12.42 -2.82
N GLU A 45 0.09 -12.64 -2.61
CA GLU A 45 -0.60 -12.28 -1.37
C GLU A 45 -1.38 -13.47 -0.83
N LYS A 46 -1.44 -13.60 0.50
CA LYS A 46 -2.14 -14.66 1.19
C LYS A 46 -3.64 -14.38 1.32
N LEU A 47 -4.05 -13.13 1.45
CA LEU A 47 -5.47 -12.75 1.54
C LEU A 47 -6.12 -12.76 0.16
N GLU A 48 -7.46 -12.83 0.11
CA GLU A 48 -8.20 -12.81 -1.16
C GLU A 48 -8.42 -11.40 -1.71
N SER A 49 -8.29 -10.41 -0.83
CA SER A 49 -8.46 -9.00 -1.08
C SER A 49 -7.50 -8.20 -0.21
N LEU A 50 -7.33 -6.92 -0.52
CA LEU A 50 -6.67 -5.98 0.37
C LEU A 50 -7.40 -5.92 1.72
N ILE A 51 -6.65 -5.56 2.76
CA ILE A 51 -7.21 -5.31 4.09
C ILE A 51 -8.06 -4.04 4.03
N ASP A 52 -9.30 -4.13 4.52
CA ASP A 52 -10.31 -3.07 4.48
C ASP A 52 -10.35 -2.19 5.74
N TYR A 53 -9.55 -2.51 6.76
CA TYR A 53 -9.45 -1.73 7.99
C TYR A 53 -8.09 -1.01 8.14
N PRO A 54 -8.06 0.22 8.70
CA PRO A 54 -6.84 0.99 8.80
C PRO A 54 -5.87 0.43 9.85
N ARG A 55 -4.58 0.39 9.51
CA ARG A 55 -3.47 0.06 10.44
C ARG A 55 -2.47 1.20 10.59
N ALA A 56 -2.45 2.13 9.64
CA ALA A 56 -1.71 3.38 9.65
C ALA A 56 -2.70 4.56 9.53
N ILE A 57 -2.33 5.68 10.15
CA ILE A 57 -3.18 6.88 10.21
C ILE A 57 -2.48 8.14 9.70
N GLY A 58 -1.16 8.10 9.50
CA GLY A 58 -0.37 9.24 9.05
C GLY A 58 0.57 8.90 7.89
N ILE A 59 0.66 9.81 6.93
CA ILE A 59 1.61 9.79 5.80
C ILE A 59 2.35 11.14 5.79
N ASP A 60 3.67 11.10 5.70
CA ASP A 60 4.52 12.30 5.66
C ASP A 60 4.80 12.76 4.22
N ASP A 61 5.55 13.85 4.09
CA ASP A 61 5.91 14.42 2.80
C ASP A 61 6.88 13.53 2.00
N GLU A 62 7.74 12.75 2.67
CA GLU A 62 8.63 11.78 2.04
C GLU A 62 7.85 10.64 1.38
N ALA A 63 6.87 10.09 2.09
CA ALA A 63 6.00 9.06 1.54
C ALA A 63 5.10 9.62 0.42
N LEU A 64 4.60 10.86 0.52
CA LEU A 64 3.90 11.49 -0.60
C LEU A 64 4.79 11.71 -1.83
N ARG A 65 6.08 12.03 -1.65
CA ARG A 65 7.04 12.03 -2.76
C ARG A 65 7.23 10.65 -3.38
N ALA A 66 7.18 9.58 -2.59
CA ALA A 66 7.19 8.22 -3.14
C ALA A 66 5.94 7.94 -4.00
N MET A 67 4.75 8.37 -3.55
CA MET A 67 3.51 8.29 -4.34
C MET A 67 3.60 9.11 -5.63
N GLN A 68 4.24 10.28 -5.56
CA GLN A 68 4.49 11.15 -6.72
C GLN A 68 5.42 10.48 -7.72
N ALA A 69 6.51 9.88 -7.25
CA ALA A 69 7.48 9.19 -8.10
C ALA A 69 6.84 8.02 -8.85
N VAL A 70 5.93 7.27 -8.22
CA VAL A 70 5.15 6.22 -8.91
C VAL A 70 3.98 6.75 -9.75
N GLY A 71 3.81 8.07 -9.82
CA GLY A 71 2.81 8.74 -10.65
C GLY A 71 1.37 8.57 -10.16
N LEU A 72 1.17 8.40 -8.85
CA LEU A 72 -0.14 8.14 -8.24
C LEU A 72 -0.55 9.19 -7.19
N VAL A 73 0.28 10.21 -6.94
CA VAL A 73 0.00 11.20 -5.88
C VAL A 73 -1.35 11.88 -6.04
N ASP A 74 -1.75 12.26 -7.26
CA ASP A 74 -3.02 12.94 -7.50
C ASP A 74 -4.24 12.07 -7.13
N ASN A 75 -4.09 10.74 -7.22
CA ASN A 75 -5.11 9.80 -6.78
C ASN A 75 -5.04 9.53 -5.27
N VAL A 76 -3.86 9.69 -4.65
CA VAL A 76 -3.67 9.52 -3.19
C VAL A 76 -4.18 10.72 -2.42
N LEU A 77 -3.94 11.95 -2.89
CA LEU A 77 -4.26 13.19 -2.17
C LEU A 77 -5.71 13.31 -1.69
N PRO A 78 -6.74 12.91 -2.48
CA PRO A 78 -8.14 12.91 -2.04
C PRO A 78 -8.42 12.06 -0.80
N HIS A 79 -7.54 11.11 -0.48
CA HIS A 79 -7.65 10.22 0.68
C HIS A 79 -6.82 10.68 1.87
N THR A 80 -6.27 11.90 1.81
CA THR A 80 -5.45 12.49 2.86
C THR A 80 -6.08 13.76 3.44
N THR A 81 -5.62 14.18 4.61
CA THR A 81 -5.93 15.48 5.23
C THR A 81 -4.60 16.16 5.56
N PRO A 82 -4.23 17.25 4.86
CA PRO A 82 -2.94 17.90 5.03
C PRO A 82 -2.85 18.68 6.35
N TRP A 83 -1.62 19.08 6.69
CA TRP A 83 -1.26 19.87 7.88
C TRP A 83 -1.81 19.27 9.17
N HIS A 84 -1.76 17.94 9.28
CA HIS A 84 -2.35 17.22 10.39
C HIS A 84 -1.59 17.51 11.69
N ALA A 85 -2.22 18.29 12.56
CA ALA A 85 -1.67 18.66 13.85
C ALA A 85 -1.68 17.48 14.84
N MET A 86 -0.79 17.53 15.82
CA MET A 86 -0.75 16.57 16.93
C MET A 86 -0.59 17.31 18.25
N ARG A 87 -1.54 17.09 19.16
CA ARG A 87 -1.49 17.62 20.52
C ARG A 87 -1.33 16.48 21.50
N PHE A 88 -0.36 16.63 22.39
CA PHE A 88 -0.15 15.72 23.51
C PHE A 88 -0.78 16.31 24.75
N LEU A 89 -1.77 15.60 25.28
CA LEU A 89 -2.55 16.01 26.44
C LEU A 89 -2.20 15.15 27.65
N THR A 90 -2.19 15.74 28.83
CA THR A 90 -2.19 14.96 30.09
C THR A 90 -3.55 14.28 30.30
N PRO A 91 -3.67 13.33 31.25
CA PRO A 91 -4.97 12.72 31.57
C PRO A 91 -6.04 13.72 32.02
N LYS A 92 -5.64 14.92 32.48
CA LYS A 92 -6.54 16.02 32.86
C LYS A 92 -6.82 16.99 31.70
N GLY A 93 -6.42 16.66 30.47
CA GLY A 93 -6.66 17.47 29.28
C GLY A 93 -5.70 18.65 29.06
N ARG A 94 -4.66 18.82 29.89
CA ARG A 94 -3.69 19.91 29.69
C ARG A 94 -2.75 19.58 28.54
N CYS A 95 -2.68 20.44 27.53
CA CYS A 95 -1.70 20.31 26.46
C CYS A 95 -0.28 20.60 26.99
N PHE A 96 0.66 19.70 26.71
CA PHE A 96 2.08 19.93 27.05
C PHE A 96 3.01 19.93 25.83
N ALA A 97 2.53 19.50 24.67
CA ALA A 97 3.20 19.66 23.39
C ALA A 97 2.16 19.79 22.27
N ASP A 98 2.36 20.75 21.38
CA ASP A 98 1.51 21.02 20.22
C ASP A 98 2.40 21.09 18.97
N ILE A 99 2.19 20.18 18.03
CA ILE A 99 2.95 20.06 16.79
C ILE A 99 2.01 20.40 15.64
N GLN A 100 2.21 21.59 15.06
CA GLN A 100 1.41 22.11 13.95
C GLN A 100 2.32 22.39 12.74
N PRO A 101 2.64 21.37 11.94
CA PRO A 101 3.44 21.57 10.75
C PRO A 101 2.58 22.23 9.68
N MET A 102 2.93 23.46 9.32
CA MET A 102 2.23 24.26 8.31
C MET A 102 3.10 24.54 7.08
N THR A 103 4.23 23.84 6.95
CA THR A 103 5.18 24.06 5.85
C THR A 103 5.15 22.93 4.84
N ASP A 104 5.32 23.32 3.57
CA ASP A 104 5.40 22.44 2.41
C ASP A 104 6.78 22.62 1.72
N GLU A 105 7.85 22.75 2.51
CA GLU A 105 9.22 23.10 2.06
C GLU A 105 9.74 22.22 0.93
N PHE A 106 9.29 20.97 0.88
CA PHE A 106 9.70 19.96 -0.09
C PHE A 106 8.54 19.48 -0.98
N GLY A 107 7.56 20.35 -1.21
CA GLY A 107 6.46 20.17 -2.16
C GLY A 107 5.17 19.58 -1.58
N TRP A 108 5.23 18.92 -0.43
CA TRP A 108 4.06 18.34 0.24
C TRP A 108 4.04 18.67 1.73
N SER A 109 2.84 18.66 2.31
CA SER A 109 2.65 18.85 3.75
C SER A 109 3.38 17.77 4.55
N ARG A 110 4.16 18.21 5.56
CA ARG A 110 4.99 17.31 6.39
C ARG A 110 4.20 16.22 7.11
N ARG A 111 2.92 16.46 7.43
CA ARG A 111 2.07 15.47 8.10
C ARG A 111 0.67 15.50 7.54
N ASN A 112 0.18 14.33 7.16
CA ASN A 112 -1.15 14.18 6.61
C ASN A 112 -1.80 13.00 7.32
N ALA A 113 -3.04 13.16 7.78
CA ALA A 113 -3.83 11.97 8.09
C ALA A 113 -4.24 11.32 6.77
N PHE A 114 -4.48 10.01 6.76
CA PHE A 114 -4.97 9.33 5.56
C PHE A 114 -5.80 8.10 5.88
N ILE A 115 -6.60 7.68 4.90
CA ILE A 115 -7.40 6.46 4.97
C ILE A 115 -6.62 5.35 4.27
N GLN A 116 -5.88 4.56 5.05
CA GLN A 116 -4.97 3.56 4.49
C GLN A 116 -5.61 2.61 3.45
N PRO A 117 -6.78 1.99 3.69
CA PRO A 117 -7.36 1.08 2.71
C PRO A 117 -7.62 1.73 1.34
N GLN A 118 -7.93 3.03 1.32
CA GLN A 118 -8.15 3.78 0.08
C GLN A 118 -6.83 4.04 -0.67
N VAL A 119 -5.76 4.37 0.05
CA VAL A 119 -4.43 4.55 -0.55
C VAL A 119 -3.86 3.22 -1.05
N ASP A 120 -4.04 2.12 -0.30
CA ASP A 120 -3.65 0.78 -0.75
C ASP A 120 -4.42 0.38 -2.02
N ALA A 121 -5.71 0.71 -2.13
CA ALA A 121 -6.50 0.49 -3.34
C ALA A 121 -5.97 1.29 -4.54
N VAL A 122 -5.63 2.58 -4.35
CA VAL A 122 -5.02 3.41 -5.41
C VAL A 122 -3.71 2.80 -5.91
N LEU A 123 -2.85 2.32 -5.00
CA LEU A 123 -1.60 1.66 -5.37
C LEU A 123 -1.86 0.36 -6.13
N TYR A 124 -2.85 -0.41 -5.70
CA TYR A 124 -3.22 -1.66 -6.33
C TYR A 124 -3.79 -1.46 -7.74
N ASP A 125 -4.74 -0.55 -7.91
CA ASP A 125 -5.31 -0.19 -9.21
C ASP A 125 -4.24 0.39 -10.15
N GLY A 126 -3.25 1.09 -9.58
CA GLY A 126 -2.09 1.61 -10.30
C GLY A 126 -1.25 0.53 -11.00
N LEU A 127 -1.31 -0.73 -10.57
CA LEU A 127 -0.60 -1.84 -11.23
C LEU A 127 -1.17 -2.17 -12.62
N SER A 128 -2.43 -1.82 -12.89
CA SER A 128 -3.08 -2.04 -14.19
C SER A 128 -2.41 -1.28 -15.35
N ARG A 129 -1.56 -0.29 -15.04
CA ARG A 129 -0.75 0.44 -16.03
C ARG A 129 0.34 -0.42 -16.66
N PHE A 130 0.68 -1.54 -16.05
CA PHE A 130 1.77 -2.42 -16.48
C PHE A 130 1.23 -3.73 -17.06
N PRO A 131 2.00 -4.44 -17.90
CA PRO A 131 1.58 -5.71 -18.46
C PRO A 131 1.12 -6.69 -17.36
N PRO A 132 0.18 -7.63 -17.67
CA PRO A 132 -0.53 -8.48 -16.71
C PRO A 132 0.33 -9.44 -15.89
N ARG A 133 1.66 -9.35 -16.01
CA ARG A 133 2.58 -10.11 -15.16
C ARG A 133 2.59 -9.55 -13.73
N ALA A 134 2.29 -8.27 -13.52
CA ALA A 134 2.19 -7.61 -12.22
C ALA A 134 0.84 -7.81 -11.49
N LEU A 135 0.18 -8.96 -11.67
CA LEU A 135 -1.08 -9.25 -10.99
C LEU A 135 -0.82 -9.96 -9.65
N PRO A 136 -1.58 -9.64 -8.59
CA PRO A 136 -1.56 -10.43 -7.37
C PRO A 136 -2.09 -11.82 -7.67
N VAL A 137 -1.36 -12.82 -7.22
CA VAL A 137 -1.90 -14.16 -7.05
C VAL A 137 -2.54 -14.20 -5.67
N PHE A 138 -3.83 -13.91 -5.61
CA PHE A 138 -4.66 -14.16 -4.44
C PHE A 138 -5.09 -15.64 -4.43
N PRO A 139 -5.04 -16.35 -3.29
CA PRO A 139 -5.60 -17.69 -3.21
C PRO A 139 -7.09 -17.65 -3.52
N ARG A 140 -7.59 -18.62 -4.28
CA ARG A 140 -9.04 -18.79 -4.45
C ARG A 140 -9.65 -19.22 -3.12
N SER A 141 -10.81 -18.65 -2.78
CA SER A 141 -11.66 -19.14 -1.70
C SER A 141 -11.88 -20.63 -1.85
N ARG A 142 -11.42 -21.40 -0.86
CA ARG A 142 -11.94 -22.76 -0.68
C ARG A 142 -13.40 -22.58 -0.30
N GLY A 143 -14.30 -22.84 -1.26
CA GLY A 143 -15.74 -22.88 -0.98
C GLY A 143 -15.98 -23.76 0.25
N LEU A 144 -16.81 -23.25 1.16
CA LEU A 144 -17.42 -24.05 2.21
C LEU A 144 -18.44 -25.00 1.59
#